data_AF-A0A9R1G2T2-F1
#
_entry.id   AF-A0A9R1G2T2-F1
#
_cell.length_a   1.000
_cell.length_b   1.000
_cell.length_c   1.000
_cell.angle_alpha   90.00
_cell.angle_beta   90.00
_cell.angle_gamma   90.00
#
_symmetry.space_group_name_H-M   'P 1'
#
loop_
_entity.id
_entity.type
_entity.pdbx_description
1 polymer ?
#
loop_
_entity_poly.entity_id
_entity_poly.type
_entity_poly.pdbx_seq_one_letter_code
_entity_poly.pdbx_strand_id
1 'polypeptide(L)'
;MDGAGAGGAYVARTAEEVFRDLRGRRAGMIKALTEDVDKFFKLCDPEKENLCLYGYPNETWEVTLPAEEVPPEIPEPALGINFARDGMNEKDWLALVAVHSDSWLLSVAFYFGARFGFDKENRRRLFNMINNLPTIYEVVTGIAKKQSKEKTPNSSSKSSKPSMKVLSRAEPRAKAKVPAPKDEEESGEDEGDEEEEEHDNTLCGTCGTNDGKDEFWICCDNCEKWYHGKCVKITPARAEHIKHYRCPECTNGGSNSNKRVKT
;
A
#
# COMPACT_ATOMS: atom_id res chain seq x y z
N MET A 1 7.60 -52.22 6.24
CA MET A 1 8.08 -51.10 7.08
C MET A 1 9.19 -50.39 6.33
N ASP A 2 9.56 -49.20 6.81
CA ASP A 2 10.79 -48.48 6.45
C ASP A 2 10.85 -47.89 5.03
N GLY A 3 10.06 -46.82 4.84
CA GLY A 3 10.40 -45.80 3.87
C GLY A 3 11.48 -44.86 4.43
N ALA A 4 12.52 -44.61 3.64
CA ALA A 4 13.50 -43.55 3.91
C ALA A 4 13.33 -42.45 2.85
N GLY A 5 12.44 -41.50 3.13
CA GLY A 5 12.33 -40.30 2.31
C GLY A 5 13.62 -39.48 2.43
N ALA A 6 14.32 -39.27 1.32
CA ALA A 6 15.50 -38.43 1.26
C ALA A 6 15.09 -36.95 1.37
N GLY A 7 14.77 -36.52 2.60
CA GLY A 7 14.62 -35.12 2.95
C GLY A 7 15.98 -34.44 2.83
N GLY A 8 16.29 -33.92 1.63
CA GLY A 8 17.45 -33.08 1.41
C GLY A 8 17.45 -31.95 2.43
N ALA A 9 18.55 -31.77 3.15
CA ALA A 9 18.66 -30.73 4.16
C ALA A 9 18.37 -29.37 3.52
N TYR A 10 17.25 -28.76 3.89
CA TYR A 10 16.92 -27.40 3.48
C TYR A 10 18.04 -26.49 3.97
N VAL A 11 18.90 -26.05 3.05
CA VAL A 11 19.91 -25.03 3.32
C VAL A 11 19.17 -23.80 3.80
N ALA A 12 19.29 -23.49 5.08
CA ALA A 12 18.64 -22.33 5.69
C ALA A 12 19.23 -21.05 5.08
N ARG A 13 18.56 -20.52 4.05
CA ARG A 13 18.97 -19.28 3.41
C ARG A 13 18.63 -18.09 4.29
N THR A 14 19.47 -17.06 4.27
CA THR A 14 19.24 -15.86 5.11
C THR A 14 18.36 -14.82 4.41
N ALA A 15 17.90 -13.81 5.16
CA ALA A 15 17.19 -12.66 4.59
C ALA A 15 18.01 -11.94 3.50
N GLU A 16 19.33 -11.87 3.63
CA GLU A 16 20.24 -11.29 2.64
C GLU A 16 20.27 -12.09 1.34
N GLU A 17 20.14 -13.42 1.41
CA GLU A 17 20.16 -14.27 0.22
C GLU A 17 18.85 -14.21 -0.56
N VAL A 18 17.72 -14.13 0.13
CA VAL A 18 16.41 -13.86 -0.49
C VAL A 18 16.38 -12.44 -1.06
N PHE A 19 16.98 -11.46 -0.37
CA PHE A 19 17.11 -10.10 -0.90
C PHE A 19 18.04 -10.01 -2.11
N ARG A 20 19.12 -10.81 -2.16
CA ARG A 20 20.00 -10.95 -3.33
C ARG A 20 19.25 -11.54 -4.53
N ASP A 21 18.44 -12.57 -4.32
CA ASP A 21 17.57 -13.15 -5.35
C ASP A 21 16.59 -12.09 -5.89
N LEU A 22 15.84 -11.41 -5.02
CA LEU A 22 14.93 -10.32 -5.40
C LEU A 22 15.65 -9.20 -6.15
N ARG A 23 16.85 -8.79 -5.71
CA ARG A 23 17.64 -7.75 -6.40
C ARG A 23 18.00 -8.17 -7.81
N GLY A 24 18.39 -9.43 -8.02
CA GLY A 24 18.70 -9.96 -9.34
C GLY A 24 17.48 -9.89 -10.27
N ARG A 25 16.35 -10.43 -9.81
CA ARG A 25 15.08 -10.40 -10.58
C ARG A 25 14.63 -8.96 -10.88
N ARG A 26 14.69 -8.08 -9.89
CA ARG A 26 14.35 -6.65 -10.01
C ARG A 26 15.24 -5.94 -11.04
N ALA A 27 16.54 -6.25 -11.09
CA ALA A 27 17.44 -5.68 -12.10
C ALA A 27 17.05 -6.10 -13.52
N GLY A 28 16.76 -7.40 -13.73
CA GLY A 28 16.25 -7.90 -15.02
C GLY A 28 14.96 -7.22 -15.45
N MET A 29 13.98 -7.09 -14.56
CA MET A 29 12.70 -6.44 -14.87
C MET A 29 12.84 -4.93 -15.13
N ILE A 30 13.71 -4.23 -14.39
CA ILE A 30 14.04 -2.82 -14.71
C ILE A 30 14.68 -2.73 -16.09
N LYS A 31 15.58 -3.65 -16.45
CA LYS A 31 16.21 -3.67 -17.77
C LYS A 31 15.16 -3.84 -18.88
N ALA A 32 14.22 -4.77 -18.72
CA ALA A 32 13.09 -4.98 -19.64
C ALA A 32 12.26 -3.70 -19.86
N LEU A 33 11.96 -2.98 -18.77
CA LEU A 33 11.07 -1.80 -18.77
C LEU A 33 11.80 -0.47 -18.99
N THR A 34 13.12 -0.48 -19.25
CA THR A 34 13.90 0.74 -19.50
C THR A 34 14.92 0.58 -20.62
N GLU A 35 16.02 -0.14 -20.41
CA GLU A 35 17.12 -0.30 -21.38
C GLU A 35 16.73 -1.11 -22.62
N ASP A 36 15.98 -2.20 -22.43
CA ASP A 36 15.56 -3.10 -23.49
C ASP A 36 14.10 -2.86 -23.93
N VAL A 37 13.51 -1.70 -23.63
CA VAL A 37 12.06 -1.44 -23.76
C VAL A 37 11.51 -1.72 -25.18
N ASP A 38 12.26 -1.36 -26.23
CA ASP A 38 11.90 -1.66 -27.62
C ASP A 38 11.81 -3.17 -27.92
N LYS A 39 12.63 -3.98 -27.25
CA LYS A 39 12.63 -5.44 -27.38
C LYS A 39 11.48 -6.04 -26.58
N PHE A 40 11.28 -5.55 -25.36
CA PHE A 40 10.17 -5.97 -24.49
C PHE A 40 8.80 -5.70 -25.15
N PHE A 41 8.57 -4.48 -25.65
CA PHE A 41 7.34 -4.09 -26.35
C PHE A 41 7.03 -5.00 -27.55
N LYS A 42 8.04 -5.35 -28.35
CA LYS A 42 7.90 -6.25 -29.52
C LYS A 42 7.62 -7.71 -29.15
N LEU A 43 8.07 -8.17 -27.99
CA LEU A 43 7.79 -9.53 -27.51
C LEU A 43 6.36 -9.67 -26.97
N CYS A 44 5.85 -8.63 -26.32
CA CYS A 44 4.48 -8.51 -25.79
C CYS A 44 3.42 -8.30 -26.89
N ASP A 45 3.36 -9.22 -27.84
CA ASP A 45 2.44 -9.22 -28.98
C ASP A 45 0.99 -9.54 -28.54
N PRO A 46 0.00 -8.64 -28.75
CA PRO A 46 -1.40 -8.86 -28.34
C PRO A 46 -2.09 -10.02 -29.07
N GLU A 47 -1.60 -10.42 -30.25
CA GLU A 47 -2.14 -11.54 -31.03
C GLU A 47 -1.66 -12.92 -30.52
N LYS A 48 -0.76 -12.93 -29.53
CA LYS A 48 -0.33 -14.15 -28.84
C LYS A 48 -1.22 -14.44 -27.63
N GLU A 49 -1.13 -15.68 -27.15
CA GLU A 49 -1.66 -16.11 -25.86
C GLU A 49 -1.18 -15.23 -24.69
N ASN A 50 -1.76 -15.44 -23.52
CA ASN A 50 -1.57 -14.58 -22.36
C ASN A 50 -0.10 -14.60 -21.88
N LEU A 51 0.68 -13.56 -22.19
CA LEU A 51 2.10 -13.48 -21.83
C LEU A 51 2.31 -12.92 -20.42
N CYS A 52 3.46 -13.28 -19.84
CA CYS A 52 3.96 -12.86 -18.54
C CYS A 52 5.35 -12.22 -18.70
N LEU A 53 5.75 -11.33 -17.78
CA LEU A 53 7.14 -10.85 -17.64
C LEU A 53 7.79 -11.53 -16.42
N TYR A 54 8.86 -12.27 -16.65
CA TYR A 54 9.68 -12.89 -15.60
C TYR A 54 11.00 -12.16 -15.41
N GLY A 55 11.40 -11.99 -14.15
CA GLY A 55 12.76 -11.61 -13.75
C GLY A 55 13.51 -12.78 -13.13
N TYR A 56 14.78 -12.95 -13.49
CA TYR A 56 15.64 -14.04 -13.01
C TYR A 56 16.76 -13.55 -12.07
N PRO A 57 17.24 -14.38 -11.13
CA PRO A 57 18.25 -13.96 -10.15
C PRO A 57 19.62 -13.60 -10.75
N ASN A 58 19.86 -13.95 -12.02
CA ASN A 58 21.05 -13.63 -12.80
C ASN A 58 20.94 -12.28 -13.55
N GLU A 59 20.01 -11.40 -13.17
CA GLU A 59 19.77 -10.08 -13.77
C GLU A 59 19.25 -10.12 -15.22
N THR A 60 18.73 -11.27 -15.66
CA THR A 60 18.04 -11.43 -16.95
C THR A 60 16.51 -11.40 -16.80
N TRP A 61 15.82 -11.24 -17.92
CA TRP A 61 14.36 -11.20 -18.01
C TRP A 61 13.87 -11.97 -19.24
N GLU A 62 12.61 -12.40 -19.19
CA GLU A 62 11.96 -13.14 -20.26
C GLU A 62 10.48 -12.75 -20.37
N VAL A 63 9.95 -12.79 -21.60
CA VAL A 63 8.51 -12.72 -21.88
C VAL A 63 8.09 -14.06 -22.45
N THR A 64 7.28 -14.80 -21.69
CA THR A 64 6.86 -16.16 -22.02
C THR A 64 5.47 -16.46 -21.42
N LEU A 65 4.93 -17.64 -21.69
CA LEU A 65 3.67 -18.13 -21.14
C LEU A 65 3.82 -18.43 -19.63
N PRO A 66 2.71 -18.49 -18.85
CA PRO A 66 2.74 -18.98 -17.47
C PRO A 66 3.29 -20.41 -17.39
N ALA A 67 3.82 -20.80 -16.24
CA ALA A 67 4.34 -22.15 -16.04
C ALA A 67 3.24 -23.22 -16.26
N GLU A 68 3.57 -24.27 -17.01
CA GLU A 68 2.65 -25.40 -17.26
C GLU A 68 2.51 -26.34 -16.04
N GLU A 69 3.45 -26.28 -15.09
CA GLU A 69 3.48 -27.16 -13.92
C GLU A 69 2.44 -26.76 -12.85
N VAL A 70 1.73 -27.75 -12.31
CA VAL A 70 0.66 -27.54 -11.32
C VAL A 70 0.93 -28.36 -10.05
N PRO A 71 1.16 -27.73 -8.88
CA PRO A 71 1.32 -26.28 -8.66
C PRO A 71 2.71 -25.78 -9.13
N PRO A 72 2.85 -24.51 -9.53
CA PRO A 72 4.12 -23.94 -9.95
C PRO A 72 5.12 -23.81 -8.79
N GLU A 73 6.42 -23.83 -9.12
CA GLU A 73 7.50 -23.78 -8.11
C GLU A 73 7.56 -22.48 -7.32
N ILE A 74 7.09 -21.37 -7.90
CA ILE A 74 7.06 -20.01 -7.32
C ILE A 74 5.71 -19.34 -7.65
N PRO A 75 5.34 -18.23 -6.98
CA PRO A 75 4.17 -17.44 -7.39
C PRO A 75 4.29 -16.97 -8.85
N GLU A 76 3.19 -17.01 -9.60
CA GLU A 76 3.14 -16.51 -10.98
C GLU A 76 3.04 -14.97 -11.04
N PRO A 77 3.65 -14.32 -12.06
CA PRO A 77 3.48 -12.89 -12.33
C PRO A 77 2.10 -12.61 -12.96
N ALA A 78 1.84 -11.33 -13.26
CA ALA A 78 0.60 -10.95 -13.92
C ALA A 78 0.50 -11.53 -15.34
N LEU A 79 -0.64 -12.16 -15.61
CA LEU A 79 -0.94 -12.87 -16.84
C LEU A 79 -1.64 -11.95 -17.86
N GLY A 80 -1.23 -12.02 -19.13
CA GLY A 80 -1.87 -11.28 -20.23
C GLY A 80 -1.40 -9.82 -20.35
N ILE A 81 -0.16 -9.50 -19.95
CA ILE A 81 0.37 -8.13 -20.02
C ILE A 81 0.39 -7.57 -21.45
N ASN A 82 0.41 -8.44 -22.46
CA ASN A 82 0.36 -8.09 -23.87
C ASN A 82 -0.99 -7.48 -24.32
N PHE A 83 -2.12 -7.88 -23.73
CA PHE A 83 -3.44 -7.44 -24.20
C PHE A 83 -3.72 -5.95 -24.00
N ALA A 84 -3.19 -5.36 -22.93
CA ALA A 84 -3.36 -3.93 -22.67
C ALA A 84 -2.42 -3.03 -23.50
N ARG A 85 -1.38 -3.59 -24.15
CA ARG A 85 -0.28 -2.83 -24.75
C ARG A 85 -0.75 -1.76 -25.74
N ASP A 86 -1.61 -2.14 -26.67
CA ASP A 86 -2.07 -1.26 -27.76
C ASP A 86 -3.37 -0.50 -27.39
N GLY A 87 -3.95 -0.80 -26.23
CA GLY A 87 -5.20 -0.18 -25.73
C GLY A 87 -4.99 1.06 -24.87
N MET A 88 -3.74 1.45 -24.57
CA MET A 88 -3.42 2.58 -23.69
C MET A 88 -2.10 3.26 -24.10
N ASN A 89 -1.72 4.35 -23.41
CA ASN A 89 -0.42 4.98 -23.65
C ASN A 89 0.72 4.02 -23.23
N GLU A 90 1.78 3.92 -24.04
CA GLU A 90 2.93 3.07 -23.76
C GLU A 90 3.52 3.31 -22.35
N LYS A 91 3.59 4.56 -21.88
CA LYS A 91 4.10 4.88 -20.53
C LYS A 91 3.19 4.37 -19.43
N ASP A 92 1.88 4.45 -19.64
CA ASP A 92 0.89 3.98 -18.68
C ASP A 92 0.86 2.44 -18.65
N TRP A 93 1.07 1.80 -19.81
CA TRP A 93 1.27 0.35 -19.92
C TRP A 93 2.54 -0.12 -19.21
N LEU A 94 3.68 0.53 -19.46
CA LEU A 94 4.94 0.22 -18.77
C LEU A 94 4.82 0.43 -17.25
N ALA A 95 4.10 1.46 -16.82
CA ALA A 95 3.81 1.72 -15.41
C ALA A 95 2.89 0.63 -14.80
N LEU A 96 1.87 0.17 -15.52
CA LEU A 96 1.00 -0.94 -15.11
C LEU A 96 1.81 -2.24 -14.94
N VAL A 97 2.64 -2.59 -15.93
CA VAL A 97 3.53 -3.77 -15.84
C VAL A 97 4.51 -3.62 -14.68
N ALA A 98 5.04 -2.43 -14.42
CA ALA A 98 5.91 -2.18 -13.28
C ALA A 98 5.24 -2.45 -11.92
N VAL A 99 4.01 -1.97 -11.70
CA VAL A 99 3.25 -2.22 -10.45
C VAL A 99 2.98 -3.71 -10.23
N HIS A 100 2.62 -4.44 -11.29
CA HIS A 100 2.46 -5.88 -11.22
C HIS A 100 3.80 -6.61 -10.96
N SER A 101 4.89 -6.11 -11.52
CA SER A 101 6.25 -6.65 -11.30
C SER A 101 6.72 -6.46 -9.87
N ASP A 102 6.51 -5.26 -9.28
CA ASP A 102 6.81 -4.97 -7.87
C ASP A 102 6.02 -5.90 -6.92
N SER A 103 4.74 -6.11 -7.22
CA SER A 103 3.85 -7.01 -6.47
C SER A 103 4.31 -8.47 -6.54
N TRP A 104 4.71 -8.93 -7.73
CA TRP A 104 5.24 -10.27 -7.95
C TRP A 104 6.56 -10.51 -7.21
N LEU A 105 7.50 -9.56 -7.27
CA LEU A 105 8.78 -9.66 -6.55
C LEU A 105 8.59 -9.78 -5.04
N LEU A 106 7.66 -9.01 -4.46
CA LEU A 106 7.32 -9.12 -3.04
C LEU A 106 6.75 -10.51 -2.71
N SER A 107 5.86 -11.03 -3.56
CA SER A 107 5.29 -12.38 -3.42
C SER A 107 6.36 -13.47 -3.46
N VAL A 108 7.26 -13.45 -4.46
CA VAL A 108 8.37 -14.41 -4.60
C VAL A 108 9.32 -14.36 -3.39
N ALA A 109 9.68 -13.16 -2.93
CA ALA A 109 10.57 -13.01 -1.77
C ALA A 109 9.95 -13.56 -0.48
N PHE A 110 8.66 -13.32 -0.24
CA PHE A 110 7.98 -13.85 0.96
C PHE A 110 7.60 -15.33 0.84
N TYR A 111 7.38 -15.84 -0.37
CA TYR A 111 7.28 -17.27 -0.63
C TYR A 111 8.58 -18.00 -0.25
N PHE A 112 9.73 -17.49 -0.69
CA PHE A 112 11.03 -18.02 -0.28
C PHE A 112 11.27 -17.86 1.24
N GLY A 113 10.91 -16.71 1.82
CA GLY A 113 10.97 -16.52 3.27
C GLY A 113 10.17 -17.59 4.04
N ALA A 114 8.96 -17.94 3.58
CA ALA A 114 8.17 -19.02 4.16
C ALA A 114 8.81 -20.41 3.96
N ARG A 115 9.27 -20.73 2.73
CA ARG A 115 9.99 -21.98 2.39
C ARG A 115 11.25 -22.19 3.23
N PHE A 116 11.95 -21.13 3.61
CA PHE A 116 13.17 -21.17 4.41
C PHE A 116 12.92 -20.96 5.92
N GLY A 117 11.67 -20.93 6.37
CA GLY A 117 11.32 -20.89 7.79
C GLY A 117 11.54 -19.53 8.48
N PHE A 118 11.41 -18.42 7.75
CA PHE A 118 11.63 -17.07 8.32
C PHE A 118 10.64 -16.78 9.45
N ASP A 119 11.20 -16.46 10.62
CA ASP A 119 10.48 -15.93 11.76
C ASP A 119 10.03 -14.46 11.53
N LYS A 120 9.43 -13.85 12.56
CA LYS A 120 8.99 -12.45 12.53
C LYS A 120 10.14 -11.49 12.21
N GLU A 121 11.33 -11.76 12.74
CA GLU A 121 12.49 -10.86 12.63
C GLU A 121 13.11 -10.93 11.23
N ASN A 122 13.30 -12.14 10.67
CA ASN A 122 13.79 -12.30 9.30
C ASN A 122 12.83 -11.71 8.26
N ARG A 123 11.51 -11.87 8.45
CA ARG A 123 10.50 -11.21 7.60
C ARG A 123 10.59 -9.67 7.66
N ARG A 124 10.73 -9.11 8.86
CA ARG A 124 10.92 -7.65 9.07
C ARG A 124 12.21 -7.15 8.43
N ARG A 125 13.32 -7.88 8.60
CA ARG A 125 14.63 -7.57 8.03
C ARG A 125 14.61 -7.60 6.50
N LEU A 126 14.00 -8.63 5.91
CA LEU A 126 13.80 -8.74 4.46
C LEU A 126 12.97 -7.54 3.93
N PHE A 127 11.81 -7.26 4.55
CA PHE A 127 10.97 -6.13 4.14
C PHE A 127 11.74 -4.80 4.17
N ASN A 128 12.47 -4.52 5.24
CA ASN A 128 13.26 -3.30 5.37
C ASN A 128 14.34 -3.18 4.27
N MET A 129 14.97 -4.28 3.86
CA MET A 129 15.94 -4.25 2.75
C MET A 129 15.27 -3.99 1.40
N ILE A 130 14.09 -4.60 1.14
CA ILE A 130 13.29 -4.38 -0.07
C ILE A 130 12.86 -2.90 -0.15
N ASN A 131 12.28 -2.37 0.94
CA ASN A 131 11.73 -1.03 1.02
C ASN A 131 12.80 0.10 1.06
N ASN A 132 14.09 -0.24 1.12
CA ASN A 132 15.20 0.69 0.94
C ASN A 132 15.59 0.89 -0.53
N LEU A 133 14.98 0.16 -1.46
CA LEU A 133 15.10 0.37 -2.90
C LEU A 133 13.86 1.12 -3.41
N PRO A 134 13.98 2.00 -4.42
CA PRO A 134 12.81 2.48 -5.13
C PRO A 134 12.12 1.30 -5.82
N THR A 135 10.80 1.37 -5.93
CA THR A 135 10.00 0.40 -6.72
C THR A 135 10.40 0.45 -8.20
N ILE A 136 10.08 -0.61 -8.96
CA ILE A 136 10.22 -0.60 -10.42
C ILE A 136 9.34 0.52 -10.99
N TYR A 137 8.12 0.69 -10.45
CA TYR A 137 7.22 1.79 -10.83
C TYR A 137 7.87 3.18 -10.64
N GLU A 138 8.50 3.47 -9.50
CA GLU A 138 9.18 4.75 -9.26
C GLU A 138 10.40 4.98 -10.17
N VAL A 139 11.06 3.91 -10.62
CA VAL A 139 12.16 3.97 -11.59
C VAL A 139 11.63 4.28 -12.99
N VAL A 140 10.62 3.53 -13.46
CA VAL A 140 10.00 3.65 -14.79
C VAL A 140 9.32 5.02 -14.96
N THR A 141 8.56 5.46 -13.96
CA THR A 141 7.90 6.80 -13.96
C THR A 141 8.86 7.95 -13.67
N GLY A 142 10.10 7.66 -13.27
CA GLY A 142 11.12 8.66 -12.93
C GLY A 142 10.90 9.41 -11.61
N ILE A 143 9.93 9.01 -10.79
CA ILE A 143 9.68 9.58 -9.45
C ILE A 143 10.92 9.46 -8.55
N ALA A 144 11.64 8.32 -8.61
CA ALA A 144 12.86 8.09 -7.85
C ALA A 144 13.94 9.18 -8.09
N LYS A 145 14.04 9.69 -9.33
CA LYS A 145 15.00 10.75 -9.71
C LYS A 145 14.64 12.13 -9.15
N LYS A 146 13.37 12.35 -8.79
CA LYS A 146 12.91 13.60 -8.13
C LYS A 146 13.27 13.57 -6.64
N GLN A 147 12.90 12.50 -5.94
CA GLN A 147 13.19 12.35 -4.50
C GLN A 147 14.70 12.40 -4.18
N SER A 148 15.57 11.93 -5.09
CA SER A 148 17.03 12.03 -4.93
C SER A 148 17.58 13.46 -5.07
N LYS A 149 16.89 14.37 -5.79
CA LYS A 149 17.31 15.76 -5.97
C LYS A 149 16.90 16.67 -4.81
N GLU A 150 15.85 16.33 -4.08
CA GLU A 150 15.39 17.11 -2.92
C GLU A 150 16.20 16.80 -1.65
N LYS A 151 16.89 15.66 -1.59
CA LYS A 151 17.63 15.18 -0.41
C LYS A 151 19.10 15.64 -0.32
N THR A 152 19.53 16.68 -1.03
CA THR A 152 20.87 17.26 -0.90
C THR A 152 20.89 18.49 0.02
N PRO A 153 21.28 18.36 1.31
CA PRO A 153 21.65 19.51 2.12
C PRO A 153 23.02 20.03 1.68
N ASN A 154 23.11 21.32 1.36
CA ASN A 154 24.31 21.94 0.83
C ASN A 154 25.35 22.12 1.96
N SER A 155 26.45 21.34 1.96
CA SER A 155 27.51 21.48 2.98
C SER A 155 28.67 22.32 2.47
N SER A 156 28.87 23.51 3.06
CA SER A 156 30.10 24.30 2.93
C SER A 156 30.62 24.68 4.32
N SER A 157 31.94 24.55 4.50
CA SER A 157 32.58 24.34 5.80
C SER A 157 33.30 25.56 6.39
N LYS A 158 33.27 25.76 7.72
CA LYS A 158 34.47 25.69 8.63
C LYS A 158 34.26 26.27 10.06
N SER A 159 34.57 25.44 11.08
CA SER A 159 35.21 25.72 12.40
C SER A 159 35.04 27.11 13.10
N SER A 160 34.73 27.19 14.41
CA SER A 160 35.67 26.74 15.49
C SER A 160 35.10 26.66 16.93
N LYS A 161 35.31 25.51 17.60
CA LYS A 161 35.66 25.26 19.04
C LYS A 161 34.75 25.74 20.22
N PRO A 162 34.89 25.16 21.45
CA PRO A 162 33.73 24.83 22.31
C PRO A 162 33.77 25.29 23.80
N SER A 163 32.64 25.16 24.53
CA SER A 163 32.64 24.56 25.89
C SER A 163 31.26 24.31 26.54
N MET A 164 31.29 23.43 27.55
CA MET A 164 30.19 22.79 28.29
C MET A 164 29.30 23.69 29.18
N LYS A 165 28.02 23.29 29.37
CA LYS A 165 27.39 22.84 30.66
C LYS A 165 25.88 22.58 30.44
N VAL A 166 25.37 21.35 30.59
CA VAL A 166 24.84 20.69 31.82
C VAL A 166 23.48 21.23 32.31
N LEU A 167 22.43 20.45 32.04
CA LEU A 167 21.21 20.15 32.82
C LEU A 167 20.46 21.26 33.58
N SER A 168 19.17 21.41 33.30
CA SER A 168 18.07 21.14 34.27
C SER A 168 16.68 21.21 33.62
N ARG A 169 15.67 20.64 34.30
CA ARG A 169 14.27 20.50 33.85
C ARG A 169 13.33 21.21 34.83
N ALA A 170 12.34 21.97 34.34
CA ALA A 170 10.96 22.07 34.87
C ALA A 170 10.12 23.16 34.17
N GLU A 171 8.84 22.88 33.92
CA GLU A 171 7.73 23.85 33.78
C GLU A 171 7.19 24.21 35.21
N PRO A 172 6.05 24.92 35.47
CA PRO A 172 5.06 25.54 34.55
C PRO A 172 4.47 26.92 34.97
N ARG A 173 3.56 27.46 34.12
CA ARG A 173 2.38 28.33 34.40
C ARG A 173 2.55 29.68 35.15
N ALA A 174 2.09 30.80 34.55
CA ALA A 174 0.73 31.37 34.79
C ALA A 174 0.49 32.83 34.27
N LYS A 175 -0.45 32.95 33.30
CA LYS A 175 -1.54 33.96 33.07
C LYS A 175 -1.42 35.49 33.40
N ALA A 176 -1.95 36.28 32.44
CA ALA A 176 -2.72 37.56 32.54
C ALA A 176 -1.95 38.87 32.80
N LYS A 177 -2.36 40.08 32.32
CA LYS A 177 -3.45 40.52 31.38
C LYS A 177 -3.11 41.91 30.75
N VAL A 178 -3.87 42.32 29.72
CA VAL A 178 -3.75 43.52 28.84
C VAL A 178 -4.21 44.86 29.51
N PRO A 179 -4.00 46.08 28.93
CA PRO A 179 -4.90 46.62 27.87
C PRO A 179 -4.26 47.49 26.74
N ALA A 180 -5.06 47.78 25.70
CA ALA A 180 -4.75 48.55 24.48
C ALA A 180 -4.94 50.09 24.62
N PRO A 181 -4.78 50.89 23.54
CA PRO A 181 -6.00 51.25 22.76
C PRO A 181 -5.81 51.52 21.23
N LYS A 182 -6.86 51.20 20.42
CA LYS A 182 -7.58 52.11 19.46
C LYS A 182 -6.90 52.56 18.14
N ASP A 183 -7.56 52.78 16.98
CA ASP A 183 -8.96 52.81 16.46
C ASP A 183 -8.92 52.72 14.89
N GLU A 184 -9.96 52.46 14.06
CA GLU A 184 -11.34 51.92 14.16
C GLU A 184 -11.84 51.51 12.71
N GLU A 185 -12.23 50.23 12.47
CA GLU A 185 -13.25 49.73 11.46
C GLU A 185 -12.94 49.75 9.92
N GLU A 186 -13.54 48.93 9.01
CA GLU A 186 -14.76 48.09 9.02
C GLU A 186 -14.67 46.91 8.00
N SER A 187 -15.07 45.68 8.37
CA SER A 187 -15.92 44.71 7.61
C SER A 187 -15.69 43.20 7.93
N GLY A 188 -16.67 42.59 8.59
CA GLY A 188 -17.14 41.22 8.27
C GLY A 188 -16.35 39.98 8.70
N GLU A 189 -16.25 39.74 10.02
CA GLU A 189 -16.23 38.42 10.72
C GLU A 189 -15.17 37.35 10.34
N ASP A 190 -14.49 36.83 11.36
CA ASP A 190 -13.33 35.93 11.28
C ASP A 190 -13.45 34.78 12.30
N GLU A 191 -12.67 33.70 12.06
CA GLU A 191 -12.43 32.50 12.87
C GLU A 191 -13.60 31.52 13.12
N GLY A 192 -13.36 30.23 12.82
CA GLY A 192 -14.34 29.15 12.98
C GLY A 192 -13.86 27.79 12.44
N ASP A 193 -12.70 27.33 12.91
CA ASP A 193 -12.13 25.99 12.59
C ASP A 193 -12.91 24.90 13.38
N GLU A 194 -14.17 24.65 12.99
CA GLU A 194 -15.15 23.84 13.76
C GLU A 194 -15.91 22.76 12.93
N GLU A 195 -15.44 22.37 11.74
CA GLU A 195 -16.03 21.23 10.98
C GLU A 195 -15.44 19.84 11.35
N GLU A 196 -14.63 19.72 12.41
CA GLU A 196 -14.15 18.42 12.92
C GLU A 196 -15.01 17.81 14.07
N GLU A 197 -16.05 18.48 14.57
CA GLU A 197 -16.86 17.98 15.72
C GLU A 197 -18.22 17.31 15.37
N GLU A 198 -18.73 17.34 14.14
CA GLU A 198 -20.04 16.75 13.84
C GLU A 198 -20.06 15.22 13.67
N HIS A 199 -18.90 14.58 13.44
CA HIS A 199 -18.83 13.12 13.25
C HIS A 199 -18.76 12.30 14.55
N ASP A 200 -18.49 12.91 15.71
CA ASP A 200 -18.26 12.19 16.99
C ASP A 200 -19.54 11.60 17.62
N ASN A 201 -20.72 11.94 17.10
CA ASN A 201 -22.02 11.44 17.58
C ASN A 201 -22.69 10.39 16.66
N THR A 202 -22.03 9.89 15.62
CA THR A 202 -22.62 8.89 14.72
C THR A 202 -22.69 7.51 15.42
N LEU A 203 -23.88 7.11 15.85
CA LEU A 203 -24.09 5.79 16.48
C LEU A 203 -24.40 4.70 15.46
N CYS A 204 -23.72 3.55 15.58
CA CYS A 204 -23.99 2.38 14.73
C CYS A 204 -25.42 1.86 14.93
N GLY A 205 -26.20 1.76 13.86
CA GLY A 205 -27.59 1.29 13.85
C GLY A 205 -27.82 -0.18 14.26
N THR A 206 -26.78 -0.91 14.70
CA THR A 206 -26.87 -2.26 15.26
C THR A 206 -26.42 -2.34 16.72
N CYS A 207 -25.29 -1.71 17.09
CA CYS A 207 -24.77 -1.79 18.47
C CYS A 207 -24.97 -0.51 19.31
N GLY A 208 -25.38 0.60 18.70
CA GLY A 208 -25.65 1.86 19.39
C GLY A 208 -24.42 2.58 19.93
N THR A 209 -23.22 2.27 19.44
CA THR A 209 -21.95 2.87 19.87
C THR A 209 -21.19 3.53 18.72
N ASN A 210 -20.20 4.38 19.06
CA ASN A 210 -19.26 5.03 18.14
C ASN A 210 -17.80 4.64 18.49
N ASP A 211 -17.56 3.36 18.80
CA ASP A 211 -16.30 2.90 19.39
C ASP A 211 -15.18 2.65 18.36
N GLY A 212 -14.76 3.67 17.60
CA GLY A 212 -13.54 3.53 16.79
C GLY A 212 -13.23 4.65 15.80
N LYS A 213 -12.18 5.43 16.08
CA LYS A 213 -11.59 6.41 15.13
C LYS A 213 -10.90 5.77 13.91
N ASP A 214 -10.79 4.44 13.85
CA ASP A 214 -10.17 3.64 12.78
C ASP A 214 -11.08 2.50 12.27
N GLU A 215 -12.38 2.48 12.61
CA GLU A 215 -13.28 1.41 12.15
C GLU A 215 -13.91 1.71 10.78
N PHE A 216 -14.12 0.67 9.96
CA PHE A 216 -14.83 0.79 8.69
C PHE A 216 -16.36 0.87 8.90
N TRP A 217 -16.99 1.88 8.29
CA TRP A 217 -18.43 2.13 8.33
C TRP A 217 -19.08 2.07 6.95
N ILE A 218 -20.38 1.75 6.92
CA ILE A 218 -21.21 1.77 5.71
C ILE A 218 -22.61 2.32 6.01
N CYS A 219 -23.12 3.18 5.12
CA CYS A 219 -24.47 3.79 5.20
C CYS A 219 -25.47 2.99 4.37
N CYS A 220 -26.69 2.81 4.88
CA CYS A 220 -27.76 2.08 4.19
C CYS A 220 -28.64 3.00 3.33
N ASP A 221 -28.64 2.81 2.00
CA ASP A 221 -29.42 3.60 1.01
C ASP A 221 -30.94 3.66 1.27
N ASN A 222 -31.49 2.74 2.08
CA ASN A 222 -32.93 2.68 2.38
C ASN A 222 -33.33 3.46 3.65
N CYS A 223 -32.43 3.61 4.61
CA CYS A 223 -32.80 4.14 5.94
C CYS A 223 -31.79 5.13 6.52
N GLU A 224 -30.74 5.47 5.75
CA GLU A 224 -29.75 6.51 6.04
C GLU A 224 -28.99 6.33 7.38
N LYS A 225 -29.13 5.16 8.00
CA LYS A 225 -28.39 4.76 9.20
C LYS A 225 -27.00 4.27 8.80
N TRP A 226 -26.02 4.65 9.61
CA TRP A 226 -24.64 4.18 9.55
C TRP A 226 -24.41 2.92 10.39
N TYR A 227 -23.52 2.04 9.93
CA TYR A 227 -23.19 0.78 10.60
C TYR A 227 -21.70 0.48 10.52
N HIS A 228 -21.09 0.01 11.61
CA HIS A 228 -19.79 -0.67 11.55
C HIS A 228 -19.87 -1.87 10.61
N GLY A 229 -18.88 -2.07 9.72
CA GLY A 229 -18.84 -3.22 8.81
C GLY A 229 -18.92 -4.57 9.54
N LYS A 230 -18.31 -4.69 10.73
CA LYS A 230 -18.40 -5.89 11.59
C LYS A 230 -19.85 -6.20 12.01
N CYS A 231 -20.64 -5.18 12.33
CA CYS A 231 -22.01 -5.33 12.81
C CYS A 231 -22.96 -5.85 11.74
N VAL A 232 -22.68 -5.54 10.46
CA VAL A 232 -23.51 -5.93 9.31
C VAL A 232 -22.84 -6.98 8.40
N LYS A 233 -21.68 -7.51 8.80
CA LYS A 233 -20.91 -8.53 8.06
C LYS A 233 -20.52 -8.10 6.63
N ILE A 234 -20.12 -6.83 6.51
CA ILE A 234 -19.55 -6.23 5.29
C ILE A 234 -18.08 -5.88 5.58
N THR A 235 -17.17 -6.36 4.75
CA THR A 235 -15.75 -5.97 4.75
C THR A 235 -15.53 -4.80 3.77
N PRO A 236 -14.46 -4.00 3.92
CA PRO A 236 -14.14 -2.93 2.96
C PRO A 236 -14.09 -3.41 1.51
N ALA A 237 -13.36 -4.50 1.24
CA ALA A 237 -13.28 -5.12 -0.09
C ALA A 237 -14.64 -5.59 -0.65
N ARG A 238 -15.61 -5.91 0.22
CA ARG A 238 -16.98 -6.22 -0.21
C ARG A 238 -17.77 -4.94 -0.52
N ALA A 239 -17.55 -3.87 0.23
CA ALA A 239 -18.22 -2.58 0.04
C ALA A 239 -17.83 -1.89 -1.27
N GLU A 240 -16.56 -2.00 -1.69
CA GLU A 240 -16.07 -1.55 -3.01
C GLU A 240 -16.92 -2.05 -4.20
N HIS A 241 -17.56 -3.21 -4.04
CA HIS A 241 -18.35 -3.88 -5.07
C HIS A 241 -19.87 -3.69 -4.88
N ILE A 242 -20.32 -2.96 -3.84
CA ILE A 242 -21.74 -2.71 -3.56
C ILE A 242 -22.13 -1.32 -4.06
N LYS A 243 -22.95 -1.28 -5.12
CA LYS A 243 -23.49 -0.02 -5.67
C LYS A 243 -24.59 0.60 -4.79
N HIS A 244 -25.41 -0.25 -4.16
CA HIS A 244 -26.44 0.14 -3.19
C HIS A 244 -26.46 -0.87 -2.06
N TYR A 245 -26.17 -0.42 -0.85
CA TYR A 245 -26.16 -1.24 0.35
C TYR A 245 -27.48 -1.13 1.11
N ARG A 246 -28.10 -2.29 1.37
CA ARG A 246 -29.32 -2.40 2.16
C ARG A 246 -29.02 -3.17 3.44
N CYS A 247 -29.26 -2.54 4.60
CA CYS A 247 -28.97 -3.18 5.89
C CYS A 247 -29.86 -4.41 6.15
N PRO A 248 -29.52 -5.26 7.14
CA PRO A 248 -30.32 -6.43 7.48
C PRO A 248 -31.78 -6.10 7.85
N GLU A 249 -32.03 -4.98 8.54
CA GLU A 249 -33.39 -4.53 8.88
C GLU A 249 -34.21 -4.24 7.61
N CYS A 250 -33.66 -3.46 6.68
CA CYS A 250 -34.33 -3.12 5.43
C CYS A 250 -34.45 -4.33 4.48
N THR A 251 -33.45 -5.22 4.46
CA THR A 251 -33.42 -6.39 3.57
C THR A 251 -34.44 -7.45 3.98
N ASN A 252 -34.56 -7.75 5.28
CA ASN A 252 -35.52 -8.71 5.79
C ASN A 252 -36.91 -8.06 6.07
N GLY A 253 -36.95 -6.74 6.25
CA GLY A 253 -38.15 -5.95 6.53
C GLY A 253 -38.89 -5.52 5.26
N GLY A 254 -39.58 -6.46 4.62
CA GLY A 254 -40.65 -6.13 3.68
C GLY A 254 -41.83 -5.50 4.44
N SER A 255 -41.94 -4.17 4.38
CA SER A 255 -43.11 -3.38 4.82
C SER A 255 -43.51 -3.51 6.30
N ASN A 256 -43.09 -2.56 7.15
CA ASN A 256 -44.08 -1.97 8.06
C ASN A 256 -43.78 -0.52 8.45
N SER A 257 -44.68 0.37 8.05
CA SER A 257 -44.76 1.73 8.57
C SER A 257 -45.20 1.66 10.03
N ASN A 258 -44.41 2.16 10.98
CA ASN A 258 -45.02 2.57 12.25
C ASN A 258 -44.31 3.76 12.89
N LYS A 259 -45.10 4.83 13.03
CA LYS A 259 -44.70 6.07 13.70
C LYS A 259 -44.37 5.75 15.17
N ARG A 260 -43.20 6.15 15.66
CA ARG A 260 -43.05 6.47 17.08
C ARG A 260 -43.13 7.99 17.25
N VAL A 261 -44.23 8.38 17.87
CA VAL A 261 -44.56 9.75 18.26
C VAL A 261 -43.45 10.29 19.17
N LYS A 262 -43.01 11.54 18.94
CA LYS A 262 -42.31 12.32 19.96
C LYS A 262 -43.32 12.68 21.06
N THR A 263 -43.07 12.21 22.27
CA THR A 263 -43.60 12.78 23.52
C THR A 263 -42.43 13.42 24.26
#